data_AF-N4UIR7-F1
#
_entry.id   AF-N4UIR7-F1
#
_cell.length_a   1.000
_cell.length_b   1.000
_cell.length_c   1.000
_cell.angle_alpha   90.00
_cell.angle_beta   90.00
_cell.angle_gamma   90.00
#
_symmetry.space_group_name_H-M   'P 1'
#
loop_
_entity.id
_entity.type
_entity.pdbx_description
1 polymer ?
#
loop_
_entity_poly.entity_id
_entity_poly.type
_entity_poly.pdbx_seq_one_letter_code
_entity_poly.pdbx_strand_id
1 'polypeptide(L)'
;RLPFILAVIAQGSRWHFVLSTRQGQQTILWKEQQFGRTSSAVETYQVVDELRQLPAWAEKVYLPSLVAGPVTIILLSFASQLLGALRN
;
A
#
# COMPACT_ATOMS: atom_id res chain seq x y z
N ARG A 1 -6.38 -15.69 10.48
CA ARG A 1 -7.28 -14.72 9.80
C ARG A 1 -6.44 -13.48 9.54
N LEU A 2 -6.09 -13.18 8.29
CA LEU A 2 -5.39 -11.93 7.95
C LEU A 2 -6.48 -10.86 7.74
N PRO A 3 -6.62 -9.87 8.64
CA PRO A 3 -7.76 -8.97 8.60
C PRO A 3 -7.64 -7.91 7.49
N PHE A 4 -6.45 -7.69 6.92
CA PHE A 4 -6.20 -6.69 5.89
C PHE A 4 -5.27 -7.22 4.81
N ILE A 5 -5.56 -6.87 3.56
CA ILE A 5 -4.81 -7.20 2.34
C ILE A 5 -4.46 -5.86 1.69
N LEU A 6 -3.18 -5.53 1.69
CA LEU A 6 -2.67 -4.48 0.82
C LEU A 6 -2.48 -5.04 -0.58
N ALA A 7 -2.89 -4.28 -1.58
CA ALA A 7 -2.62 -4.60 -2.97
C ALA A 7 -2.21 -3.35 -3.76
N VAL A 8 -1.55 -3.60 -4.88
CA VAL A 8 -1.29 -2.62 -5.92
C VAL A 8 -2.22 -2.93 -7.08
N ILE A 9 -2.95 -1.91 -7.56
CA ILE A 9 -3.83 -2.03 -8.73
C ILE A 9 -3.34 -1.05 -9.80
N ALA A 10 -3.16 -1.57 -11.01
CA ALA A 10 -2.93 -0.77 -12.20
C ALA A 10 -4.26 -0.62 -12.98
N GLN A 11 -4.73 0.61 -13.15
CA GLN A 11 -5.93 0.95 -13.92
C GLN A 11 -5.59 1.92 -15.05
N GLY A 12 -5.33 1.36 -16.24
CA GLY A 12 -4.75 2.13 -17.35
C GLY A 12 -3.34 2.59 -16.97
N SER A 13 -3.05 3.88 -17.13
CA SER A 13 -1.77 4.44 -16.68
C SER A 13 -1.75 4.82 -15.20
N ARG A 14 -2.84 4.66 -14.44
CA ARG A 14 -2.88 5.05 -13.02
C ARG A 14 -2.56 3.85 -12.12
N TRP A 15 -1.75 4.09 -11.10
CA TRP A 15 -1.29 3.07 -10.15
C TRP A 15 -1.72 3.42 -8.74
N HIS A 16 -2.33 2.46 -8.07
CA HIS A 16 -3.04 2.67 -6.80
C HIS A 16 -2.58 1.68 -5.74
N PHE A 17 -2.38 2.17 -4.51
CA PHE A 17 -2.36 1.35 -3.31
C PHE A 17 -3.77 1.21 -2.78
N VAL A 18 -4.14 -0.04 -2.48
CA VAL A 18 -5.45 -0.34 -1.93
C VAL A 18 -5.34 -1.10 -0.63
N LEU A 19 -6.12 -0.65 0.34
CA LEU A 19 -6.37 -1.39 1.57
C LEU A 19 -7.69 -2.13 1.39
N SER A 20 -7.63 -3.45 1.42
CA SER A 20 -8.79 -4.32 1.21
C SER A 20 -8.90 -5.38 2.30
N THR A 21 -10.08 -5.99 2.44
CA THR A 21 -10.27 -7.17 3.28
C THR A 21 -11.04 -8.22 2.50
N ARG A 22 -10.73 -9.50 2.71
CA ARG A 22 -11.49 -10.60 2.10
C ARG A 22 -12.56 -11.07 3.08
N GLN A 23 -13.82 -10.92 2.70
CA GLN A 23 -14.98 -11.42 3.44
C GLN A 23 -15.68 -12.49 2.59
N GLY A 24 -15.41 -13.77 2.92
CA GLY A 24 -15.89 -14.90 2.11
C GLY A 24 -15.36 -14.86 0.68
N GLN A 25 -16.27 -14.74 -0.29
CA GLN A 25 -15.94 -14.64 -1.72
C GLN A 25 -15.82 -13.19 -2.22
N GLN A 26 -16.01 -12.20 -1.34
CA GLN A 26 -15.95 -10.79 -1.71
C GLN A 26 -14.67 -10.13 -1.18
N THR A 27 -14.10 -9.26 -2.00
CA THR A 27 -13.01 -8.36 -1.60
C THR A 27 -13.62 -6.98 -1.40
N ILE A 28 -13.59 -6.49 -0.16
CA ILE A 28 -14.06 -5.14 0.17
C ILE A 28 -12.87 -4.20 0.11
N LEU A 29 -12.96 -3.20 -0.75
CA LEU A 29 -11.99 -2.12 -0.88
C LEU A 29 -12.35 -1.01 0.10
N TRP A 30 -11.48 -0.72 1.06
CA TRP A 30 -11.74 0.29 2.10
C TRP A 30 -11.15 1.64 1.74
N LYS A 31 -9.95 1.61 1.14
CA LYS A 31 -9.25 2.82 0.73
C LYS A 31 -8.45 2.55 -0.53
N GLU A 32 -8.47 3.53 -1.42
CA GLU A 32 -7.67 3.59 -2.62
C GLU A 32 -6.89 4.90 -2.61
N GLN A 33 -5.60 4.82 -2.91
CA GLN A 33 -4.75 5.98 -3.08
C GLN A 33 -3.92 5.80 -4.33
N GLN A 34 -4.08 6.68 -5.31
CA GLN A 34 -3.16 6.72 -6.44
C GLN A 34 -1.79 7.19 -5.95
N PHE A 35 -0.74 6.45 -6.28
CA PHE A 35 0.64 6.80 -5.96
C PHE A 35 1.47 7.16 -7.19
N GLY A 36 1.09 6.68 -8.38
CA GLY A 36 1.87 6.95 -9.58
C GLY A 36 1.10 6.93 -10.88
N ARG A 37 1.82 7.24 -11.95
CA ARG A 37 1.36 7.16 -13.33
C ARG A 37 2.40 6.46 -14.20
N THR A 38 1.97 5.90 -15.32
CA THR A 38 2.84 5.35 -16.36
C THR A 38 2.49 5.96 -17.71
N SER A 39 2.19 7.27 -17.75
CA SER A 39 1.83 7.97 -18.99
C SER A 39 3.08 8.41 -19.78
N SER A 40 4.26 8.35 -19.17
CA SER A 40 5.55 8.55 -19.82
C SER A 40 6.60 7.56 -19.32
N ALA A 41 7.74 7.49 -20.01
CA ALA A 41 8.87 6.66 -19.58
C ALA A 41 9.40 7.08 -18.19
N VAL A 42 9.52 8.39 -17.93
CA VAL A 42 10.00 8.92 -16.64
C VAL A 42 9.07 8.50 -15.50
N GLU A 43 7.77 8.74 -15.66
CA GLU A 43 6.78 8.35 -14.64
C GLU A 43 6.77 6.83 -14.42
N THR A 44 7.00 6.05 -15.47
CA THR A 44 7.11 4.60 -15.37
C THR A 44 8.30 4.16 -14.52
N TYR A 45 9.47 4.78 -14.71
CA TYR A 45 10.63 4.47 -13.87
C TYR A 45 10.42 4.90 -12.42
N GLN A 46 9.68 5.97 -12.16
CA GLN A 46 9.31 6.38 -10.79
C GLN A 46 8.41 5.34 -10.12
N VAL A 47 7.36 4.86 -10.81
CA VAL A 47 6.51 3.77 -10.30
C VAL A 47 7.32 2.51 -10.00
N VAL A 48 8.26 2.13 -10.88
CA VAL A 48 9.14 0.97 -10.66
C VAL A 48 10.02 1.17 -9.43
N ASP A 49 10.57 2.37 -9.22
CA ASP A 49 11.38 2.68 -8.06
C ASP A 49 10.58 2.55 -6.75
N GLU A 50 9.37 3.11 -6.70
CA GLU A 50 8.47 2.98 -5.56
C GLU A 50 8.10 1.53 -5.25
N LEU A 51 7.83 0.73 -6.30
CA LEU A 51 7.54 -0.71 -6.14
C LEU A 51 8.73 -1.51 -5.60
N ARG A 52 9.98 -1.11 -5.91
CA ARG A 52 11.18 -1.76 -5.38
C ARG A 52 11.38 -1.49 -3.89
N GLN A 53 10.90 -0.36 -3.40
CA GLN A 53 10.97 0.00 -1.97
C GLN A 53 9.86 -0.66 -1.15
N LEU A 54 8.78 -1.11 -1.81
CA LEU A 54 7.61 -1.70 -1.15
C LEU A 54 7.92 -2.93 -0.28
N PRO A 55 8.74 -3.91 -0.69
CA PRO A 55 9.04 -5.07 0.15
C PRO A 55 9.76 -4.69 1.44
N ALA A 56 10.78 -3.83 1.36
CA ALA A 56 11.52 -3.36 2.54
C ALA A 56 10.61 -2.57 3.50
N TRP A 57 9.72 -1.74 2.96
CA TRP A 57 8.70 -1.06 3.74
C TRP A 57 7.72 -2.06 4.39
N ALA A 58 7.22 -3.03 3.61
CA ALA A 58 6.28 -4.02 4.10
C ALA A 58 6.89 -4.89 5.19
N GLU A 59 8.16 -5.28 5.05
CA GLU A 59 8.88 -5.97 6.12
C GLU A 59 8.97 -5.10 7.37
N LYS A 60 9.42 -3.84 7.26
CA LYS A 60 9.52 -2.92 8.40
C LYS A 60 8.20 -2.69 9.12
N VAL A 61 7.08 -2.61 8.39
CA VAL A 61 5.76 -2.32 8.96
C VAL A 61 5.06 -3.59 9.45
N TYR A 62 5.11 -4.68 8.68
CA TYR A 62 4.34 -5.90 8.96
C TYR A 62 5.09 -6.93 9.78
N LEU A 63 6.41 -7.14 9.62
CA LEU A 63 7.15 -8.13 10.44
C LEU A 63 6.98 -7.86 11.94
N PRO A 64 7.14 -6.63 12.46
CA PRO A 64 6.98 -6.38 13.89
C PRO A 64 5.58 -6.74 14.40
N SER A 65 4.55 -6.54 13.58
CA SER A 65 3.15 -6.83 13.90
C SER A 65 2.73 -8.30 13.71
N LEU A 66 3.46 -9.04 12.88
CA LEU A 66 3.35 -10.51 12.78
C LEU A 66 3.85 -11.18 14.05
N VAL A 67 4.86 -10.59 14.69
CA VAL A 67 5.42 -11.07 15.97
C VAL A 67 4.62 -10.56 17.18
N ALA A 68 3.92 -9.43 17.05
CA ALA A 68 3.11 -8.84 18.12
C ALA A 68 1.71 -8.41 17.61
N GLY A 69 0.65 -9.16 17.93
CA GLY A 69 -0.73 -8.70 17.65
C GLY A 69 -1.17 -7.54 18.58
N PRO A 70 -2.26 -6.79 18.30
CA PRO A 70 -3.07 -6.68 17.09
C PRO A 70 -3.09 -5.24 16.48
N VAL A 71 -2.88 -5.16 15.15
CA VAL A 71 -3.57 -4.37 14.09
C VAL A 71 -3.88 -2.86 14.25
N THR A 72 -4.17 -2.31 15.42
CA THR A 72 -4.60 -0.90 15.59
C THR A 72 -3.47 0.10 15.36
N ILE A 73 -2.22 -0.29 15.67
CA ILE A 73 -1.04 0.57 15.49
C ILE A 73 -0.68 0.76 14.01
N ILE A 74 -0.99 -0.23 13.16
CA ILE A 74 -0.61 -0.21 11.74
C ILE A 74 -1.38 0.88 10.97
N LEU A 75 -2.69 1.01 11.20
CA LEU A 75 -3.55 1.98 10.50
C LEU A 75 -3.17 3.44 10.78
N LEU A 76 -2.83 3.77 12.04
CA LEU A 76 -2.39 5.12 12.42
C LEU A 76 -0.99 5.42 11.88
N SER A 77 -0.08 4.44 11.88
CA SER A 77 1.26 4.62 11.33
C SER A 77 1.25 4.78 9.80
N PHE A 78 0.36 4.06 9.10
CA PHE A 78 0.22 4.13 7.65
C PHE A 78 -0.29 5.51 7.21
N ALA A 79 -1.32 6.03 7.88
CA ALA A 79 -1.87 7.35 7.56
C ALA A 79 -0.84 8.48 7.79
N SER A 80 -0.05 8.40 8.86
CA SER A 80 0.97 9.40 9.19
C SER A 80 2.18 9.36 8.23
N GLN A 81 2.67 8.17 7.88
CA GLN A 81 3.82 8.01 6.98
C GLN A 81 3.46 8.34 5.53
N LEU A 82 2.25 7.99 5.09
CA LEU A 82 1.76 8.35 3.75
C LEU A 82 1.58 9.87 3.62
N LEU A 83 1.10 10.56 4.68
CA LEU A 83 1.03 12.02 4.68
C LEU A 83 2.42 12.68 4.66
N GLY A 84 3.40 12.08 5.34
CA GLY A 84 4.79 12.55 5.35
C GLY A 84 5.49 12.35 4.00
N ALA A 85 5.24 11.22 3.34
CA ALA A 85 5.79 10.90 2.02
C ALA A 85 5.21 11.78 0.89
N LEU A 86 4.00 12.33 1.06
CA LEU A 86 3.35 13.23 0.10
C LEU A 86 3.73 14.71 0.27
N ARG A 87 4.50 15.06 1.30
CA ARG A 87 4.82 16.45 1.66
C ARG A 87 6.28 16.85 1.34
N ASN A 88 7.02 16.01 0.62
CA ASN A 88 8.39 16.28 0.18
C ASN A 88 8.53 16.00 -1.32
#